data_AF-A0A816SXG4-F1
#
_entry.id   AF-A0A816SXG4-F1
#
_cell.length_a   1.000
_cell.length_b   1.000
_cell.length_c   1.000
_cell.angle_alpha   90.00
_cell.angle_beta   90.00
_cell.angle_gamma   90.00
#
_symmetry.space_group_name_H-M   'P 1'
#
loop_
_entity.id
_entity.type
_entity.pdbx_description
1 polymer ?
#
loop_
_entity_poly.entity_id
_entity_poly.type
_entity_poly.pdbx_seq_one_letter_code
_entity_poly.pdbx_strand_id
1 'polypeptide(L)'
;NEHEYFTEDRNGIEDGHEPIDLTNIKEKENRIILSITKNLIIRCNLPLNLVEKPAFRDFMKECNLKYRPVSTKRLKHDVIPSLTSTVLTRIHEKLITADHVTLTVDVWSDRRCRSFIGITCHFIDQKMSTQAYLIDFFRFKSPHTSENIQQMTDEVLERFNIKKKVFRIVTDNASSMIKAYKFGLSIDTENVEIDERNQFIIENDLMIEDFEEHFEPDNLQMVNMSSSDFDEYEDSSSVRLSCFAHTLQLCIRDGLKNVPYISKVLGKCQILGKCSNQSSKIANALEELNKHISKMNITRWNSEYMLMKSILSIGKNDLDSIVKLTDNPVTFLNNDFMVLEEVVDILEPFYDISIKCQSDTIVTVSIVVPAIVHCITHLLEIRKKLSFCTKLVEQLHVSIDKRFSGIIHRLNLINVERNEPFNDPLYFMATILDPSFKFYWLRDLNLPINNENRLKQNIIQLIVDEISQDSTLPSPKATSKAVSVLLTTSKLKKKLFVYNEYDEKSNDTMVSDPVAEIDSYLNDPIRTRFSDYWSTSRLTSLKKLVKRIFSVQASSAPVERVFSHAGLILSSRRTNMSEQLFKDLVFLKVNQSLL
;
A
#
# COMPACT_ATOMS: atom_id res chain seq x y z
N ASN A 1 94.53 -13.40 16.04
CA ASN A 1 94.96 -12.00 15.99
C ASN A 1 93.71 -11.17 16.12
N GLU A 2 93.28 -11.01 17.37
CA GLU A 2 93.55 -9.82 18.21
C GLU A 2 92.38 -8.86 18.01
N HIS A 3 91.53 -8.65 19.03
CA HIS A 3 91.76 -7.72 20.15
C HIS A 3 92.28 -6.37 19.66
N GLU A 4 91.81 -5.20 20.08
CA GLU A 4 90.72 -4.68 20.89
C GLU A 4 90.97 -3.14 20.83
N TYR A 5 90.19 -2.35 21.56
CA TYR A 5 90.43 -0.93 21.91
C TYR A 5 89.93 0.14 20.93
N PHE A 6 89.24 1.22 21.33
CA PHE A 6 89.02 1.80 22.65
C PHE A 6 87.65 2.52 22.70
N THR A 7 87.16 2.66 23.92
CA THR A 7 85.86 3.11 24.45
C THR A 7 85.65 4.64 24.50
N GLU A 8 84.41 5.00 24.89
CA GLU A 8 83.84 6.31 25.32
C GLU A 8 83.08 7.05 24.19
N ASP A 9 81.81 7.48 24.32
CA ASP A 9 81.13 8.00 25.50
C ASP A 9 79.58 8.01 25.37
N ARG A 10 78.92 8.23 26.49
CA ARG A 10 77.48 8.10 26.88
C ARG A 10 76.40 8.64 25.91
N ASN A 11 75.29 7.89 25.76
CA ASN A 11 73.91 8.28 26.18
C ASN A 11 72.80 7.38 25.61
N GLY A 12 71.90 6.92 26.50
CA GLY A 12 70.45 6.91 26.29
C GLY A 12 69.85 5.92 25.29
N ILE A 13 69.22 4.87 25.82
CA ILE A 13 68.20 4.06 25.13
C ILE A 13 67.02 4.99 24.79
N GLU A 14 66.72 5.21 23.51
CA GLU A 14 65.46 5.82 23.06
C GLU A 14 64.66 4.83 22.21
N ASP A 15 63.44 4.59 22.66
CA ASP A 15 62.40 3.76 22.08
C ASP A 15 62.03 4.20 20.65
N GLY A 16 62.18 3.29 19.70
CA GLY A 16 61.60 3.41 18.36
C GLY A 16 60.10 3.14 18.36
N HIS A 17 59.30 4.11 18.77
CA HIS A 17 57.85 4.11 18.54
C HIS A 17 57.49 5.18 17.50
N GLU A 18 57.31 4.76 16.23
CA GLU A 18 56.59 5.59 15.26
C GLU A 18 55.19 5.90 15.81
N PRO A 19 54.72 7.17 15.75
CA PRO A 19 53.42 7.54 16.26
C PRO A 19 52.33 6.82 15.44
N ILE A 20 51.64 5.89 16.07
CA ILE A 20 50.47 5.26 15.49
C ILE A 20 49.44 6.36 15.23
N ASP A 21 49.00 6.53 13.98
CA ASP A 21 47.92 7.45 13.61
C ASP A 21 46.59 7.01 14.24
N LEU A 22 46.35 7.53 15.45
CA LEU A 22 45.19 7.23 16.28
C LEU A 22 43.86 7.72 15.67
N THR A 23 43.92 8.73 14.79
CA THR A 23 42.77 9.31 14.10
C THR A 23 42.20 8.32 13.08
N ASN A 24 43.05 7.76 12.23
CA ASN A 24 42.64 6.80 11.20
C ASN A 24 42.12 5.47 11.81
N ILE A 25 42.67 5.06 12.96
CA ILE A 25 42.19 3.88 13.71
C ILE A 25 40.79 4.12 14.30
N LYS A 26 40.56 5.25 14.97
CA LYS A 26 39.24 5.58 15.55
C LYS A 26 38.17 5.72 14.46
N GLU A 27 38.52 6.28 13.31
CA GLU A 27 37.61 6.34 12.16
C GLU A 27 37.29 4.95 11.60
N LYS A 28 38.28 4.07 11.46
CA LYS A 28 38.07 2.68 11.02
C LYS A 28 37.21 1.90 12.02
N GLU A 29 37.45 2.05 13.32
CA GLU A 29 36.60 1.44 14.36
C GLU A 29 35.17 1.96 14.31
N ASN A 30 34.97 3.27 14.19
CA ASN A 30 33.64 3.87 14.06
C ASN A 30 32.91 3.37 12.80
N ARG A 31 33.62 3.20 11.67
CA ARG A 31 33.06 2.59 10.45
C ARG A 31 32.61 1.15 10.68
N ILE A 32 33.38 0.35 11.42
CA ILE A 32 33.00 -1.02 11.78
C ILE A 32 31.74 -1.02 12.66
N ILE A 33 31.69 -0.17 13.69
CA ILE A 33 30.53 -0.07 14.59
C ILE A 33 29.27 0.33 13.83
N LEU A 34 29.38 1.32 12.93
CA LEU A 34 28.28 1.74 12.06
C LEU A 34 27.85 0.62 11.12
N SER A 35 28.79 -0.12 10.53
CA SER A 35 28.49 -1.25 9.63
C SER A 35 27.79 -2.39 10.37
N ILE A 36 28.25 -2.76 11.57
CA ILE A 36 27.58 -3.75 12.44
C ILE A 36 26.16 -3.31 12.74
N THR A 37 25.98 -2.05 13.12
CA THR A 37 24.65 -1.53 13.49
C THR A 37 23.70 -1.50 12.28
N LYS A 38 24.14 -0.93 11.15
CA LYS A 38 23.35 -0.81 9.92
C LYS A 38 23.04 -2.17 9.29
N ASN A 39 24.06 -2.99 9.05
CA ASN A 39 23.94 -4.20 8.25
C ASN A 39 23.48 -5.41 9.08
N LEU A 40 24.03 -5.61 10.27
CA LEU A 40 23.72 -6.80 11.07
C LEU A 40 22.50 -6.57 11.97
N ILE A 41 22.50 -5.48 12.74
CA ILE A 41 21.45 -5.24 13.74
C ILE A 41 20.15 -4.78 13.08
N ILE A 42 20.22 -3.79 12.18
CA ILE A 42 19.05 -3.21 11.53
C ILE A 42 18.64 -4.06 10.31
N ARG A 43 19.48 -4.15 9.26
CA ARG A 43 19.09 -4.86 8.02
C ARG A 43 18.81 -6.35 8.25
N CYS A 44 19.68 -7.09 8.93
CA CYS A 44 19.45 -8.51 9.26
C CYS A 44 18.57 -8.74 10.51
N ASN A 45 18.12 -7.68 11.18
CA ASN A 45 17.27 -7.76 12.38
C ASN A 45 17.88 -8.60 13.53
N LEU A 46 19.21 -8.59 13.68
CA LEU A 46 19.92 -9.36 14.72
C LEU A 46 19.90 -8.66 16.09
N PRO A 47 19.80 -9.39 17.22
CA PRO A 47 19.71 -8.78 18.54
C PRO A 47 20.96 -7.96 18.88
N LEU A 48 20.79 -6.85 19.61
CA LEU A 48 21.89 -5.93 19.94
C LEU A 48 22.99 -6.63 20.75
N ASN A 49 22.63 -7.60 21.60
CA ASN A 49 23.60 -8.35 22.40
C ASN A 49 24.53 -9.25 21.56
N LEU A 50 24.36 -9.32 20.23
CA LEU A 50 25.30 -9.96 19.32
C LEU A 50 26.73 -9.48 19.56
N VAL A 51 26.94 -8.18 19.76
CA VAL A 51 28.28 -7.59 19.97
C VAL A 51 28.95 -8.01 21.28
N GLU A 52 28.18 -8.61 22.19
CA GLU A 52 28.65 -9.15 23.47
C GLU A 52 28.83 -10.68 23.43
N LYS A 53 28.38 -11.36 22.38
CA LYS A 53 28.55 -12.82 22.27
C LYS A 53 30.02 -13.17 22.06
N PRO A 54 30.58 -14.13 22.84
CA PRO A 54 31.98 -14.54 22.70
C PRO A 54 32.34 -14.93 21.27
N ALA A 55 31.53 -15.79 20.64
CA ALA A 55 31.75 -16.24 19.25
C ALA A 55 31.81 -15.09 18.24
N PHE A 56 30.99 -14.04 18.42
CA PHE A 56 31.03 -12.87 17.54
C PHE A 56 32.30 -12.04 17.78
N ARG A 57 32.74 -11.90 19.04
CA ARG A 57 33.97 -11.18 19.37
C ARG A 57 35.21 -11.91 18.85
N ASP A 58 35.23 -13.23 18.92
CA ASP A 58 36.34 -14.02 18.38
C ASP A 58 36.39 -13.92 16.86
N PHE A 59 35.24 -14.03 16.17
CA PHE A 59 35.14 -13.74 14.73
C PHE A 59 35.68 -12.34 14.36
N MET A 60 35.34 -11.31 15.14
CA MET A 60 35.81 -9.95 14.87
C MET A 60 37.31 -9.77 15.10
N LYS A 61 37.93 -10.52 16.03
CA LYS A 61 39.39 -10.50 16.24
C LYS A 61 40.13 -11.08 15.03
N GLU A 62 39.60 -12.14 14.43
CA GLU A 62 40.15 -12.70 13.18
C GLU A 62 40.08 -11.70 12.02
N CYS A 63 38.99 -10.94 11.93
CA CYS A 63 38.84 -9.89 10.91
C CYS A 63 39.72 -8.65 11.19
N ASN A 64 39.92 -8.29 12.46
CA ASN A 64 40.74 -7.16 12.87
C ASN A 64 41.22 -7.33 14.32
N LEU A 65 42.48 -7.75 14.48
CA LEU A 65 43.13 -7.96 15.79
C LEU A 65 43.09 -6.73 16.71
N LYS A 66 43.04 -5.52 16.15
CA LYS A 66 43.02 -4.26 16.91
C LYS A 66 41.60 -3.78 17.25
N TYR A 67 40.56 -4.46 16.76
CA TYR A 67 39.17 -4.04 16.98
C TYR A 67 38.78 -4.16 18.46
N ARG A 68 38.31 -3.06 19.04
CA ARG A 68 37.68 -3.05 20.36
C ARG A 68 36.17 -3.24 20.25
N PRO A 69 35.59 -4.32 20.81
CA PRO A 69 34.16 -4.56 20.73
C PRO A 69 33.33 -3.42 21.33
N VAL A 70 32.36 -2.92 20.55
CA VAL A 70 31.36 -1.98 21.06
C VAL A 70 30.47 -2.65 22.11
N SER A 71 30.09 -1.89 23.15
CA SER A 71 29.14 -2.36 24.15
C SER A 71 27.70 -2.18 23.68
N THR A 72 26.78 -3.04 24.15
CA THR A 72 25.36 -2.84 23.88
C THR A 72 24.87 -1.49 24.41
N LYS A 73 25.45 -0.98 25.51
CA LYS A 73 25.11 0.34 26.07
C LYS A 73 25.40 1.46 25.08
N ARG A 74 26.60 1.48 24.47
CA ARG A 74 26.98 2.47 23.44
C ARG A 74 26.08 2.37 22.20
N LEU A 75 25.72 1.15 21.78
CA LEU A 75 24.78 0.99 20.67
C LEU A 75 23.40 1.59 21.00
N LYS A 76 22.86 1.32 22.19
CA LYS A 76 21.53 1.75 22.63
C LYS A 76 21.41 3.26 22.83
N HIS A 77 22.42 3.87 23.45
CA HIS A 77 22.32 5.27 23.91
C HIS A 77 22.99 6.26 22.97
N ASP A 78 23.94 5.83 22.14
CA ASP A 78 24.71 6.74 21.29
C ASP A 78 24.47 6.45 19.80
N VAL A 79 24.77 5.22 19.35
CA VAL A 79 24.83 4.90 17.91
C VAL A 79 23.44 4.87 17.28
N ILE A 80 22.49 4.16 17.90
CA ILE A 80 21.12 4.03 17.36
C ILE A 80 20.41 5.40 17.34
N PRO A 81 20.39 6.19 18.44
CA PRO A 81 19.81 7.52 18.41
C PRO A 81 20.46 8.45 17.37
N SER A 82 21.79 8.42 17.24
CA SER A 82 22.50 9.20 16.21
C SER A 82 22.10 8.81 14.78
N LEU A 83 21.93 7.51 14.50
CA LEU A 83 21.41 7.03 13.22
C LEU A 83 19.97 7.46 13.00
N THR A 84 19.11 7.39 14.02
CA THR A 84 17.72 7.84 13.95
C THR A 84 17.65 9.33 13.59
N SER A 85 18.42 10.18 14.27
CA SER A 85 18.51 11.61 13.94
C SER A 85 18.99 11.85 12.52
N THR A 86 20.01 11.11 12.07
CA THR A 86 20.52 11.22 10.69
C THR A 86 19.44 10.88 9.65
N VAL A 87 18.69 9.79 9.87
CA VAL A 87 17.61 9.37 8.97
C VAL A 87 16.45 10.37 9.02
N LEU A 88 16.08 10.89 10.19
CA LEU A 88 15.06 11.94 10.34
C LEU A 88 15.43 13.19 9.54
N THR A 89 16.68 13.66 9.63
CA THR A 89 17.17 14.80 8.83
C THR A 89 17.04 14.53 7.33
N ARG A 90 17.46 13.35 6.85
CA ARG A 90 17.33 12.97 5.43
C ARG A 90 15.87 12.91 4.96
N ILE A 91 14.95 12.44 5.80
CA ILE A 91 13.51 12.46 5.49
C ILE A 91 13.03 13.90 5.40
N HIS A 92 13.40 14.75 6.36
CA HIS A 92 13.01 16.15 6.38
C HIS A 92 13.49 16.90 5.11
N GLU A 93 14.74 16.71 4.71
CA GLU A 93 15.29 17.25 3.45
C GLU A 93 14.47 16.82 2.22
N LYS A 94 14.10 15.54 2.15
CA LYS A 94 13.27 15.01 1.06
C LYS A 94 11.85 15.59 1.07
N LEU A 95 11.23 15.72 2.23
CA LEU A 95 9.87 16.26 2.39
C LEU A 95 9.79 17.77 2.09
N ILE A 96 10.87 18.53 2.32
CA ILE A 96 10.95 19.94 1.89
C ILE A 96 10.79 20.02 0.36
N THR A 97 11.46 19.15 -0.39
CA THR A 97 11.44 19.14 -1.86
C THR A 97 10.15 18.59 -2.48
N ALA A 98 9.28 17.96 -1.67
CA ALA A 98 8.00 17.45 -2.13
C ALA A 98 6.97 18.57 -2.22
N ASP A 99 6.26 18.66 -3.34
CA ASP A 99 5.19 19.63 -3.56
C ASP A 99 3.93 19.25 -2.75
N HIS A 100 3.57 17.97 -2.83
CA HIS A 100 2.44 17.36 -2.13
C HIS A 100 2.86 16.04 -1.51
N VAL A 101 2.18 15.67 -0.43
CA VAL A 101 2.35 14.39 0.25
C VAL A 101 1.02 13.74 0.52
N THR A 102 1.00 12.41 0.58
CA THR A 102 -0.15 11.66 1.08
C THR A 102 0.29 10.77 2.22
N LEU A 103 -0.64 10.39 3.08
CA LEU A 103 -0.34 9.61 4.27
C LEU A 103 -1.07 8.28 4.22
N THR A 104 -0.44 7.24 4.75
CA THR A 104 -1.15 6.03 5.19
C THR A 104 -1.02 5.93 6.70
N VAL A 105 -2.15 5.83 7.39
CA VAL A 105 -2.21 5.78 8.85
C VAL A 105 -2.94 4.52 9.27
N ASP A 106 -2.37 3.80 10.23
CA ASP A 106 -2.95 2.58 10.77
C ASP A 106 -2.51 2.36 12.23
N VAL A 107 -3.24 1.55 12.96
CA VAL A 107 -2.99 1.20 14.37
C VAL A 107 -2.79 -0.30 14.51
N TRP A 108 -1.72 -0.67 15.22
CA TRP A 108 -1.39 -2.05 15.53
C TRP A 108 -1.20 -2.25 17.02
N SER A 109 -1.77 -3.35 17.51
CA SER A 109 -1.59 -3.77 18.91
C SER A 109 -0.62 -4.93 19.00
N ASP A 110 0.34 -4.81 19.92
CA ASP A 110 1.28 -5.89 20.20
C ASP A 110 0.62 -7.03 21.01
N ARG A 111 1.39 -8.10 21.27
CA ARG A 111 0.92 -9.27 22.03
C ARG A 111 0.53 -8.97 23.48
N ARG A 112 0.90 -7.81 24.00
CA ARG A 112 0.56 -7.32 25.35
C ARG A 112 -0.58 -6.29 25.28
N CYS A 113 -1.28 -6.22 24.16
CA CYS A 113 -2.34 -5.25 23.88
C CYS A 113 -1.87 -3.79 24.00
N ARG A 114 -0.59 -3.51 23.75
CA ARG A 114 -0.08 -2.14 23.64
C ARG A 114 -0.26 -1.69 22.20
N SER A 115 -1.01 -0.61 22.02
CA SER A 115 -1.27 -0.07 20.70
C SER A 115 -0.16 0.88 20.24
N PHE A 116 0.14 0.83 18.96
CA PHE A 116 1.08 1.69 18.26
C PHE A 116 0.42 2.21 17.00
N ILE A 117 0.65 3.46 16.67
CA ILE A 117 0.23 4.06 15.41
C ILE A 117 1.45 4.25 14.53
N GLY A 118 1.29 3.91 13.26
CA GLY A 118 2.29 4.19 12.23
C GLY A 118 1.76 5.23 11.27
N ILE A 119 2.62 6.19 10.90
CA ILE A 119 2.30 7.20 9.89
C ILE A 119 3.38 7.14 8.83
N THR A 120 3.01 6.69 7.63
CA THR A 120 3.92 6.64 6.48
C THR A 120 3.51 7.70 5.47
N CYS A 121 4.47 8.50 5.05
CA CYS A 121 4.31 9.56 4.06
C CYS A 121 4.74 9.06 2.67
N HIS A 122 3.97 9.43 1.65
CA HIS A 122 4.16 9.05 0.25
C HIS A 122 4.19 10.28 -0.65
N PHE A 123 5.11 10.29 -1.61
CA PHE A 123 5.19 11.34 -2.63
C PHE A 123 5.91 10.82 -3.89
N ILE A 124 5.77 11.54 -5.00
CA ILE A 124 6.55 11.30 -6.21
C ILE A 124 7.70 12.30 -6.27
N ASP A 125 8.93 11.79 -6.39
CA ASP A 125 10.12 12.64 -6.46
C ASP A 125 10.30 13.30 -7.83
N GLN A 126 11.35 14.12 -7.97
CA GLN A 126 11.67 14.79 -9.23
C GLN A 126 12.07 13.82 -10.35
N LYS A 127 12.46 12.58 -10.01
CA LYS A 127 12.82 11.52 -10.96
C LYS A 127 11.62 10.68 -11.38
N MET A 128 10.39 11.08 -11.01
CA MET A 128 9.16 10.32 -11.23
C MET A 128 9.21 8.91 -10.60
N SER A 129 9.80 8.81 -9.41
CA SER A 129 9.83 7.59 -8.61
C SER A 129 8.94 7.72 -7.37
N THR A 130 8.23 6.66 -7.02
CA THR A 130 7.47 6.58 -5.77
C THR A 130 8.41 6.57 -4.58
N GLN A 131 8.13 7.41 -3.60
CA GLN A 131 8.86 7.47 -2.34
C GLN A 131 7.89 7.22 -1.20
N ALA A 132 8.27 6.33 -0.28
CA ALA A 132 7.49 6.00 0.91
C ALA A 132 8.42 5.98 2.13
N TYR A 133 8.12 6.80 3.14
CA TYR A 133 8.93 6.90 4.36
C TYR A 133 8.05 6.89 5.61
N LEU A 134 8.42 6.08 6.59
CA LEU A 134 7.79 6.11 7.91
C LEU A 134 8.25 7.38 8.62
N ILE A 135 7.33 8.30 8.90
CA ILE A 135 7.65 9.60 9.54
C ILE A 135 7.52 9.54 11.06
N ASP A 136 6.62 8.70 11.57
CA ASP A 136 6.59 8.36 12.99
C ASP A 136 5.97 6.97 13.22
N PHE A 137 6.42 6.35 14.31
CA PHE A 137 5.86 5.12 14.85
C PHE A 137 5.93 5.23 16.37
N PHE A 138 4.80 5.45 17.01
CA PHE A 138 4.74 5.73 18.44
C PHE A 138 3.66 4.95 19.14
N ARG A 139 3.85 4.77 20.45
CA ARG A 139 2.90 4.07 21.29
C ARG A 139 1.72 4.97 21.58
N PHE A 140 0.52 4.42 21.41
CA PHE A 140 -0.73 5.06 21.71
C PHE A 140 -1.20 4.59 23.08
N LYS A 141 -1.07 5.44 24.11
CA LYS A 141 -1.43 5.12 25.50
C LYS A 141 -2.85 5.55 25.87
N SER A 142 -3.40 6.52 25.15
CA SER A 142 -4.75 7.07 25.36
C SER A 142 -5.82 6.17 24.73
N PRO A 143 -7.11 6.33 25.10
CA PRO A 143 -8.21 5.68 24.39
C PRO A 143 -8.19 6.06 22.91
N HIS A 144 -8.48 5.08 22.03
CA HIS A 144 -8.50 5.20 20.57
C HIS A 144 -9.67 6.03 20.03
N THR A 145 -9.92 7.20 20.63
CA THR A 145 -10.92 8.13 20.13
C THR A 145 -10.40 8.83 18.87
N SER A 146 -11.32 9.31 18.04
CA SER A 146 -11.02 10.02 16.79
C SER A 146 -10.16 11.26 17.04
N GLU A 147 -10.46 12.00 18.10
CA GLU A 147 -9.85 13.29 18.44
C GLU A 147 -8.38 13.09 18.81
N ASN A 148 -8.09 12.07 19.62
CA ASN A 148 -6.70 11.73 19.99
C ASN A 148 -5.88 11.28 18.77
N ILE A 149 -6.48 10.56 17.82
CA ILE A 149 -5.79 10.14 16.60
C ILE A 149 -5.47 11.36 15.72
N GLN A 150 -6.43 12.28 15.57
CA GLN A 150 -6.26 13.50 14.78
C GLN A 150 -5.19 14.40 15.40
N GLN A 151 -5.28 14.71 16.69
CA GLN A 151 -4.31 15.55 17.39
C GLN A 151 -2.87 15.02 17.25
N MET A 152 -2.66 13.73 17.50
CA MET A 152 -1.32 13.15 17.40
C MET A 152 -0.80 13.15 15.95
N THR A 153 -1.70 13.05 14.97
CA THR A 153 -1.32 13.17 13.56
C THR A 153 -0.92 14.61 13.25
N ASP A 154 -1.70 15.60 13.69
CA ASP A 154 -1.39 17.02 13.54
C ASP A 154 -0.03 17.39 14.14
N GLU A 155 0.28 16.92 15.37
CA GLU A 155 1.58 17.11 16.02
C GLU A 155 2.76 16.58 15.18
N VAL A 156 2.58 15.41 14.56
CA VAL A 156 3.59 14.82 13.67
C VAL A 156 3.75 15.66 12.40
N LEU A 157 2.65 16.13 11.81
CA LEU A 157 2.67 16.93 10.58
C LEU A 157 3.28 18.32 10.79
N GLU A 158 3.05 18.93 11.95
CA GLU A 158 3.66 20.20 12.37
C GLU A 158 5.17 20.05 12.57
N ARG A 159 5.62 18.95 13.20
CA ARG A 159 7.05 18.67 13.38
C ARG A 159 7.84 18.64 12.07
N PHE A 160 7.22 18.19 10.98
CA PHE A 160 7.84 18.17 9.65
C PHE A 160 7.44 19.37 8.77
N ASN A 161 6.58 20.28 9.26
CA ASN A 161 6.02 21.40 8.50
C ASN A 161 5.40 20.96 7.16
N ILE A 162 4.64 19.85 7.17
CA ILE A 162 4.00 19.28 5.97
C ILE A 162 2.47 19.29 6.02
N LYS A 163 1.86 19.80 7.09
CA LYS A 163 0.39 19.83 7.28
C LYS A 163 -0.34 20.41 6.06
N LYS A 164 0.13 21.53 5.52
CA LYS A 164 -0.42 22.19 4.31
C LYS A 164 -0.11 21.46 3.00
N LYS A 165 0.83 20.51 2.99
CA LYS A 165 1.20 19.70 1.82
C LYS A 165 0.40 18.41 1.72
N VAL A 166 -0.35 18.04 2.77
CA VAL A 166 -1.12 16.79 2.79
C VAL A 166 -2.28 16.88 1.82
N PHE A 167 -2.23 16.06 0.77
CA PHE A 167 -3.27 15.96 -0.25
C PHE A 167 -4.38 14.99 0.16
N ARG A 168 -4.01 13.78 0.61
CA ARG A 168 -4.94 12.70 1.02
C ARG A 168 -4.35 11.83 2.13
N ILE A 169 -5.22 11.22 2.92
CA ILE A 169 -4.89 10.27 3.99
C ILE A 169 -5.66 8.97 3.75
N VAL A 170 -4.95 7.86 3.63
CA VAL A 170 -5.51 6.53 3.38
C VAL A 170 -5.49 5.74 4.69
N THR A 171 -6.68 5.30 5.14
CA THR A 171 -6.83 4.52 6.38
C THR A 171 -7.71 3.30 6.15
N ASP A 172 -7.76 2.40 7.12
CA ASP A 172 -8.82 1.39 7.17
C ASP A 172 -10.20 2.02 7.40
N ASN A 173 -11.24 1.18 7.38
CA ASN A 173 -12.62 1.60 7.61
C ASN A 173 -13.04 1.45 9.08
N ALA A 174 -12.11 1.45 10.04
CA ALA A 174 -12.47 1.47 11.45
C ALA A 174 -13.20 2.77 11.79
N SER A 175 -14.21 2.69 12.65
CA SER A 175 -15.06 3.84 12.99
C SER A 175 -14.27 5.01 13.60
N SER A 176 -13.23 4.71 14.39
CA SER A 176 -12.31 5.71 14.95
C SER A 176 -11.51 6.43 13.88
N MET A 177 -10.99 5.71 12.88
CA MET A 177 -10.24 6.28 11.76
C MET A 177 -11.10 7.12 10.83
N ILE A 178 -12.32 6.64 10.53
CA ILE A 178 -13.28 7.40 9.71
C ILE A 178 -13.59 8.73 10.40
N LYS A 179 -13.93 8.72 11.69
CA LYS A 179 -14.25 9.92 12.45
C LYS A 179 -13.05 10.87 12.57
N ALA A 180 -11.84 10.35 12.78
CA ALA A 180 -10.62 11.15 12.96
C ALA A 180 -10.29 12.05 11.77
N TYR A 181 -10.65 11.64 10.55
CA TYR A 181 -10.30 12.36 9.33
C TYR A 181 -11.52 12.79 8.50
N LYS A 182 -12.73 12.69 9.07
CA LYS A 182 -13.99 13.01 8.36
C LYS A 182 -14.04 14.47 7.89
N PHE A 183 -13.56 15.39 8.72
CA PHE A 183 -13.57 16.83 8.47
C PHE A 183 -12.20 17.38 8.03
N GLY A 184 -11.30 16.51 7.58
CA GLY A 184 -9.94 16.89 7.22
C GLY A 184 -9.00 17.02 8.43
N LEU A 185 -7.87 17.71 8.20
CA LEU A 185 -6.89 18.04 9.24
C LEU A 185 -7.26 19.39 9.88
N SER A 186 -6.98 19.57 11.16
CA SER A 186 -7.27 20.82 11.88
C SER A 186 -6.30 21.90 11.41
N ILE A 187 -6.64 22.72 10.42
CA ILE A 187 -5.74 23.81 9.99
C ILE A 187 -5.93 24.97 10.97
N ASP A 188 -4.91 25.27 11.76
CA ASP A 188 -4.87 26.50 12.57
C ASP A 188 -4.82 27.69 11.61
N THR A 189 -5.99 28.26 11.34
CA THR A 189 -6.10 29.57 10.73
C THR A 189 -6.09 30.57 11.87
N GLU A 190 -4.98 31.28 12.03
CA GLU A 190 -5.02 32.55 12.76
C GLU A 190 -6.05 33.44 12.05
N ASN A 191 -7.16 33.72 12.74
CA ASN A 191 -8.19 34.72 12.43
C ASN A 191 -9.02 34.52 11.15
N VAL A 192 -9.90 33.51 11.14
CA VAL A 192 -11.21 33.64 10.46
C VAL A 192 -12.29 33.33 11.50
N GLU A 193 -13.11 34.32 11.82
CA GLU A 193 -14.29 34.15 12.67
C GLU A 193 -15.18 33.06 12.05
N ILE A 194 -15.25 31.89 12.70
CA ILE A 194 -16.19 30.83 12.35
C ILE A 194 -17.54 31.23 12.97
N ASP A 195 -18.51 31.53 12.10
CA ASP A 195 -19.89 31.83 12.47
C ASP A 195 -20.51 30.64 13.23
N GLU A 196 -20.83 30.85 14.50
CA GLU A 196 -21.33 29.85 15.46
C GLU A 196 -22.77 29.39 15.15
N ARG A 197 -23.03 28.76 13.99
CA ARG A 197 -24.39 28.29 13.63
C ARG A 197 -24.56 26.81 13.34
N ASN A 198 -23.50 26.01 13.30
CA ASN A 198 -23.62 24.58 13.02
C ASN A 198 -23.38 23.68 14.25
N GLN A 199 -23.98 24.05 15.38
CA GLN A 199 -24.16 23.15 16.52
C GLN A 199 -25.62 22.67 16.54
N PHE A 200 -25.95 21.66 15.72
CA PHE A 200 -27.18 20.89 15.89
C PHE A 200 -26.86 19.42 16.16
N ILE A 201 -26.85 19.13 17.47
CA ILE A 201 -27.51 18.02 18.18
C ILE A 201 -27.40 16.64 17.51
N ILE A 202 -26.60 15.80 18.17
CA ILE A 202 -26.67 14.35 18.16
C ILE A 202 -28.01 13.94 18.78
N GLU A 203 -28.82 13.19 18.04
CA GLU A 203 -29.72 12.21 18.65
C GLU A 203 -29.86 10.98 17.74
N ASN A 204 -29.94 9.83 18.41
CA ASN A 204 -29.97 8.49 17.86
C ASN A 204 -31.08 8.30 16.83
N ASP A 205 -30.77 7.54 15.78
CA ASP A 205 -31.41 6.27 15.43
C ASP A 205 -31.13 6.01 13.95
N LEU A 206 -30.80 4.77 13.61
CA LEU A 206 -31.37 4.06 12.47
C LEU A 206 -30.88 2.61 12.56
N MET A 207 -31.71 1.84 13.28
CA MET A 207 -31.94 0.42 13.05
C MET A 207 -32.04 0.17 11.54
N ILE A 208 -31.26 -0.76 11.02
CA ILE A 208 -31.51 -1.33 9.69
C ILE A 208 -32.36 -2.57 9.94
N GLU A 209 -33.68 -2.41 9.83
CA GLU A 209 -34.60 -3.51 9.67
C GLU A 209 -34.46 -4.11 8.26
N ASP A 210 -34.58 -5.43 8.21
CA ASP A 210 -34.56 -6.26 7.01
C ASP A 210 -35.66 -5.84 6.03
N PHE A 211 -35.29 -5.51 4.79
CA PHE A 211 -36.23 -5.46 3.68
C PHE A 211 -35.72 -6.32 2.53
N GLU A 212 -36.31 -7.52 2.43
CA GLU A 212 -36.33 -8.32 1.20
C GLU A 212 -37.35 -7.68 0.25
N GLU A 213 -36.91 -7.16 -0.90
CA GLU A 213 -37.81 -6.97 -2.03
C GLU A 213 -37.20 -7.48 -3.34
N HIS A 214 -38.07 -8.16 -4.07
CA HIS A 214 -37.77 -9.01 -5.20
C HIS A 214 -37.49 -8.18 -6.46
N PHE A 215 -36.42 -8.52 -7.18
CA PHE A 215 -36.15 -8.03 -8.53
C PHE A 215 -37.03 -8.76 -9.54
N GLU A 216 -37.85 -8.03 -10.30
CA GLU A 216 -38.22 -8.40 -11.66
C GLU A 216 -37.74 -7.32 -12.65
N PRO A 217 -37.24 -7.70 -13.84
CA PRO A 217 -36.79 -6.76 -14.86
C PRO A 217 -37.96 -6.44 -15.79
N ASP A 218 -38.27 -5.15 -15.99
CA ASP A 218 -38.64 -4.55 -17.29
C ASP A 218 -39.38 -3.23 -17.07
N ASN A 219 -38.70 -2.12 -17.38
CA ASN A 219 -39.18 -1.10 -18.33
C ASN A 219 -38.24 0.12 -18.31
N LEU A 220 -37.49 0.27 -19.40
CA LEU A 220 -36.91 1.53 -19.82
C LEU A 220 -38.04 2.56 -19.98
N GLN A 221 -38.05 3.63 -19.19
CA GLN A 221 -38.66 4.88 -19.60
C GLN A 221 -37.64 6.01 -19.57
N MET A 222 -37.55 6.66 -20.73
CA MET A 222 -36.73 7.81 -21.02
C MET A 222 -37.11 8.98 -20.10
N VAL A 223 -36.14 9.48 -19.34
CA VAL A 223 -36.21 10.83 -18.76
C VAL A 223 -35.23 11.70 -19.53
N ASN A 224 -35.78 12.67 -20.28
CA ASN A 224 -35.02 13.77 -20.87
C ASN A 224 -34.35 14.56 -19.73
N MET A 225 -33.02 14.63 -19.71
CA MET A 225 -32.28 15.47 -18.76
C MET A 225 -31.22 16.30 -19.49
N SER A 226 -31.28 17.61 -19.25
CA SER A 226 -30.38 18.64 -19.74
C SER A 226 -28.96 18.50 -19.19
N SER A 227 -28.00 19.07 -19.91
CA SER A 227 -26.55 18.94 -19.79
C SER A 227 -25.92 19.62 -18.56
N SER A 228 -26.25 19.20 -17.33
CA SER A 228 -25.66 19.77 -16.11
C SER A 228 -25.66 18.78 -14.92
N ASP A 229 -25.29 17.52 -15.15
CA ASP A 229 -25.29 16.46 -14.11
C ASP A 229 -24.00 16.45 -13.23
N PHE A 230 -23.17 17.49 -13.28
CA PHE A 230 -21.91 17.57 -12.50
C PHE A 230 -21.74 18.88 -11.70
N ASP A 231 -22.77 19.72 -11.60
CA ASP A 231 -22.64 21.04 -10.97
C ASP A 231 -22.75 21.00 -9.43
N GLU A 232 -21.93 21.89 -8.82
CA GLU A 232 -21.66 22.17 -7.40
C GLU A 232 -20.64 21.26 -6.67
N TYR A 233 -19.40 21.32 -7.17
CA TYR A 233 -18.18 20.99 -6.42
C TYR A 233 -17.84 22.14 -5.45
N GLU A 234 -18.50 22.19 -4.30
CA GLU A 234 -18.02 22.98 -3.16
C GLU A 234 -16.82 22.29 -2.49
N ASP A 235 -15.81 23.10 -2.22
CA ASP A 235 -14.46 22.80 -1.73
C ASP A 235 -14.42 22.10 -0.36
N SER A 236 -14.76 20.81 -0.35
CA SER A 236 -14.43 19.89 0.74
C SER A 236 -14.44 18.44 0.27
N SER A 237 -13.57 18.13 -0.71
CA SER A 237 -13.23 16.74 -0.97
C SER A 237 -12.63 16.15 0.31
N SER A 238 -13.26 15.12 0.89
CA SER A 238 -12.77 14.46 2.10
C SER A 238 -11.29 14.12 1.96
N VAL A 239 -10.46 14.65 2.86
CA VAL A 239 -9.02 14.36 2.92
C VAL A 239 -8.79 12.85 3.11
N ARG A 240 -9.73 12.15 3.76
CA ARG A 240 -9.67 10.71 3.98
C ARG A 240 -10.13 9.91 2.77
N LEU A 241 -9.34 8.91 2.39
CA LEU A 241 -9.70 7.82 1.48
C LEU A 241 -9.73 6.49 2.23
N SER A 242 -10.68 5.64 1.85
CA SER A 242 -10.78 4.27 2.35
C SER A 242 -9.74 3.37 1.69
N CYS A 243 -9.10 2.49 2.47
CA CYS A 243 -8.19 1.48 1.94
C CYS A 243 -8.92 0.50 1.00
N PHE A 244 -8.53 0.51 -0.28
CA PHE A 244 -9.09 -0.36 -1.32
C PHE A 244 -8.88 -1.83 -0.99
N ALA A 245 -7.65 -2.22 -0.64
CA ALA A 245 -7.31 -3.61 -0.34
C ALA A 245 -8.09 -4.16 0.87
N HIS A 246 -8.28 -3.34 1.90
CA HIS A 246 -9.10 -3.70 3.05
C HIS A 246 -10.58 -3.84 2.64
N THR A 247 -11.10 -2.91 1.85
CA THR A 247 -12.49 -2.95 1.37
C THR A 247 -12.74 -4.17 0.49
N LEU A 248 -11.81 -4.52 -0.40
CA LEU A 248 -11.89 -5.71 -1.25
C LEU A 248 -11.88 -7.00 -0.41
N GLN A 249 -11.06 -7.05 0.64
CA GLN A 249 -11.10 -8.14 1.62
C GLN A 249 -12.47 -8.26 2.29
N LEU A 250 -13.14 -7.14 2.61
CA LEU A 250 -14.48 -7.16 3.16
C LEU A 250 -15.51 -7.69 2.15
N CYS A 251 -15.39 -7.34 0.85
CA CYS A 251 -16.25 -7.91 -0.20
C CYS A 251 -16.21 -9.44 -0.22
N ILE A 252 -15.00 -10.00 -0.14
CA ILE A 252 -14.78 -11.45 -0.17
C ILE A 252 -15.34 -12.12 1.09
N ARG A 253 -15.12 -11.50 2.25
CA ARG A 253 -15.68 -11.99 3.51
C ARG A 253 -17.20 -12.01 3.51
N ASP A 254 -17.84 -10.94 3.03
CA ASP A 254 -19.29 -10.87 2.90
C ASP A 254 -19.79 -11.99 1.94
N GLY A 255 -19.13 -12.14 0.79
CA GLY A 255 -19.44 -13.18 -0.19
C GLY A 255 -19.37 -14.60 0.39
N LEU A 256 -18.28 -14.93 1.08
CA LEU A 256 -18.07 -16.27 1.67
C LEU A 256 -19.02 -16.55 2.86
N LYS A 257 -19.29 -15.53 3.69
CA LYS A 257 -20.17 -15.66 4.87
C LYS A 257 -21.61 -16.00 4.46
N ASN A 258 -22.07 -15.45 3.34
CA ASN A 258 -23.44 -15.64 2.85
C ASN A 258 -23.65 -16.95 2.08
N VAL A 259 -22.65 -17.84 2.03
CA VAL A 259 -22.74 -19.13 1.33
C VAL A 259 -22.30 -20.28 2.28
N PRO A 260 -23.25 -20.85 3.05
CA PRO A 260 -22.93 -21.80 4.13
C PRO A 260 -22.22 -23.08 3.68
N TYR A 261 -22.52 -23.60 2.48
CA TYR A 261 -21.89 -24.84 1.99
C TYR A 261 -20.41 -24.62 1.67
N ILE A 262 -20.03 -23.47 1.10
CA ILE A 262 -18.62 -23.10 0.86
C ILE A 262 -17.92 -22.96 2.21
N SER A 263 -18.54 -22.27 3.17
CA SER A 263 -18.00 -22.14 4.52
C SER A 263 -17.69 -23.49 5.19
N LYS A 264 -18.51 -24.53 4.96
CA LYS A 264 -18.23 -25.90 5.44
C LYS A 264 -16.98 -26.49 4.77
N VAL A 265 -16.85 -26.35 3.45
CA VAL A 265 -15.68 -26.84 2.71
C VAL A 265 -14.40 -26.12 3.13
N LEU A 266 -14.46 -24.79 3.31
CA LEU A 266 -13.36 -24.00 3.85
C LEU A 266 -12.99 -24.44 5.27
N GLY A 267 -13.99 -24.75 6.12
CA GLY A 267 -13.75 -25.32 7.44
C GLY A 267 -12.93 -26.61 7.39
N LYS A 268 -13.18 -27.48 6.41
CA LYS A 268 -12.37 -28.69 6.18
C LYS A 268 -10.92 -28.34 5.82
N CYS A 269 -10.72 -27.40 4.89
CA CYS A 269 -9.39 -26.91 4.52
C CYS A 269 -8.63 -26.34 5.72
N GLN A 270 -9.31 -25.55 6.57
CA GLN A 270 -8.72 -24.94 7.75
C GLN A 270 -8.31 -25.98 8.80
N ILE A 271 -9.12 -27.03 9.03
CA ILE A 271 -8.76 -28.13 9.92
C ILE A 271 -7.51 -28.83 9.41
N LEU A 272 -7.47 -29.16 8.11
CA LEU A 272 -6.31 -29.81 7.51
C LEU A 272 -5.06 -28.93 7.61
N GLY A 273 -5.19 -27.63 7.33
CA GLY A 273 -4.10 -26.67 7.49
C GLY A 273 -3.58 -26.59 8.92
N LYS A 274 -4.46 -26.67 9.93
CA LYS A 274 -4.05 -26.74 11.35
C LYS A 274 -3.31 -28.04 11.64
N CYS A 275 -3.85 -29.19 11.23
CA CYS A 275 -3.23 -30.50 11.44
C CYS A 275 -1.84 -30.58 10.79
N SER A 276 -1.69 -30.08 9.57
CA SER A 276 -0.40 -30.04 8.85
C SER A 276 0.67 -29.25 9.61
N ASN A 277 0.30 -28.18 10.32
CA ASN A 277 1.22 -27.39 11.12
C ASN A 277 1.57 -28.01 12.49
N GLN A 278 0.87 -29.07 12.91
CA GLN A 278 0.99 -29.65 14.25
C GLN A 278 1.44 -31.12 14.25
N SER A 279 1.29 -31.84 13.13
CA SER A 279 1.58 -33.27 13.02
C SER A 279 2.85 -33.55 12.22
N SER A 280 3.84 -34.15 12.87
CA SER A 280 5.06 -34.63 12.20
C SER A 280 4.78 -35.70 11.15
N LYS A 281 3.75 -36.54 11.36
CA LYS A 281 3.34 -37.58 10.39
C LYS A 281 2.88 -36.95 9.07
N ILE A 282 2.08 -35.89 9.14
CA ILE A 282 1.61 -35.16 7.96
C ILE A 282 2.76 -34.40 7.30
N ALA A 283 3.64 -33.78 8.09
CA ALA A 283 4.81 -33.09 7.56
C ALA A 283 5.71 -34.03 6.75
N ASN A 284 6.02 -35.22 7.28
CA ASN A 284 6.82 -36.22 6.58
C ASN A 284 6.12 -36.71 5.30
N ALA A 285 4.81 -37.00 5.35
CA ALA A 285 4.06 -37.44 4.17
C ALA A 285 4.02 -36.36 3.07
N LEU A 286 3.89 -35.09 3.45
CA LEU A 286 3.95 -33.97 2.51
C LEU A 286 5.35 -33.81 1.89
N GLU A 287 6.40 -33.99 2.68
CA GLU A 287 7.79 -33.95 2.22
C GLU A 287 8.12 -35.09 1.24
N GLU A 288 7.68 -36.32 1.54
CA GLU A 288 7.81 -37.48 0.64
C GLU A 288 7.11 -37.26 -0.70
N LEU A 289 5.97 -36.57 -0.70
CA LEU A 289 5.22 -36.21 -1.90
C LEU A 289 5.74 -34.93 -2.59
N ASN A 290 6.77 -34.27 -2.03
CA ASN A 290 7.27 -32.96 -2.45
C ASN A 290 6.16 -31.91 -2.58
N LYS A 291 5.23 -31.91 -1.63
CA LYS A 291 4.05 -31.03 -1.56
C LYS A 291 4.07 -30.23 -0.27
N HIS A 292 3.40 -29.08 -0.26
CA HIS A 292 3.36 -28.21 0.91
C HIS A 292 1.98 -27.58 1.07
N ILE A 293 1.48 -27.54 2.31
CA ILE A 293 0.23 -26.85 2.66
C ILE A 293 0.57 -25.48 3.21
N SER A 294 0.05 -24.43 2.57
CA SER A 294 0.29 -23.04 2.98
C SER A 294 -0.14 -22.80 4.43
N LYS A 295 0.71 -22.13 5.21
CA LYS A 295 0.39 -21.79 6.59
C LYS A 295 -0.72 -20.74 6.64
N MET A 296 -1.76 -21.01 7.41
CA MET A 296 -2.89 -20.10 7.57
C MET A 296 -2.50 -18.90 8.45
N ASN A 297 -2.85 -17.70 8.00
CA ASN A 297 -2.88 -16.50 8.82
C ASN A 297 -4.33 -16.01 8.92
N ILE A 298 -4.97 -16.25 10.07
CA ILE A 298 -6.39 -15.94 10.34
C ILE A 298 -6.74 -14.48 9.99
N THR A 299 -5.78 -13.56 10.05
CA THR A 299 -6.02 -12.13 9.84
C THR A 299 -6.18 -11.70 8.37
N ARG A 300 -5.72 -12.50 7.39
CA ARG A 300 -5.71 -12.12 5.96
C ARG A 300 -6.23 -13.23 5.04
N TRP A 301 -7.23 -12.88 4.23
CA TRP A 301 -7.91 -13.81 3.30
C TRP A 301 -6.97 -14.39 2.22
N ASN A 302 -5.93 -13.65 1.83
CA ASN A 302 -4.89 -14.12 0.91
C ASN A 302 -4.26 -15.46 1.35
N SER A 303 -4.13 -15.69 2.67
CA SER A 303 -3.59 -16.95 3.18
C SER A 303 -4.59 -18.11 3.08
N GLU A 304 -5.90 -17.80 3.13
CA GLU A 304 -6.97 -18.77 2.92
C GLU A 304 -7.07 -19.17 1.45
N TYR A 305 -6.92 -18.21 0.53
CA TYR A 305 -6.78 -18.50 -0.91
C TYR A 305 -5.58 -19.41 -1.21
N MET A 306 -4.40 -19.09 -0.67
CA MET A 306 -3.20 -19.91 -0.86
C MET A 306 -3.33 -21.30 -0.21
N LEU A 307 -4.09 -21.43 0.88
CA LEU A 307 -4.41 -22.71 1.48
C LEU A 307 -5.27 -23.56 0.53
N MET A 308 -6.36 -23.01 -0.01
CA MET A 308 -7.21 -23.70 -0.98
C MET A 308 -6.42 -24.15 -2.21
N LYS A 309 -5.63 -23.26 -2.80
CA LYS A 309 -4.78 -23.56 -3.97
C LYS A 309 -3.76 -24.66 -3.66
N SER A 310 -3.16 -24.64 -2.47
CA SER A 310 -2.22 -25.70 -2.06
C SER A 310 -2.91 -27.06 -1.88
N ILE A 311 -4.12 -27.10 -1.32
CA ILE A 311 -4.88 -28.34 -1.15
C ILE A 311 -5.28 -28.93 -2.52
N LEU A 312 -5.74 -28.09 -3.45
CA LEU A 312 -6.04 -28.54 -4.82
C LEU A 312 -4.79 -29.11 -5.52
N SER A 313 -3.63 -28.50 -5.32
CA SER A 313 -2.37 -28.99 -5.91
C SER A 313 -1.91 -30.36 -5.37
N ILE A 314 -2.37 -30.75 -4.19
CA ILE A 314 -2.12 -32.10 -3.65
C ILE A 314 -2.92 -33.15 -4.41
N GLY A 315 -4.13 -32.81 -4.86
CA GLY A 315 -5.02 -33.75 -5.51
C GLY A 315 -5.62 -34.77 -4.55
N LYS A 316 -6.76 -35.33 -4.93
CA LYS A 316 -7.63 -36.11 -4.03
C LYS A 316 -6.97 -37.37 -3.45
N ASN A 317 -6.32 -38.17 -4.28
CA ASN A 317 -5.79 -39.48 -3.87
C ASN A 317 -4.71 -39.35 -2.78
N ASP A 318 -3.81 -38.40 -2.95
CA ASP A 318 -2.74 -38.10 -1.99
C ASP A 318 -3.33 -37.47 -0.72
N LEU A 319 -4.33 -36.60 -0.87
CA LEU A 319 -5.03 -35.99 0.26
C LEU A 319 -5.73 -37.03 1.14
N ASP A 320 -6.43 -37.99 0.53
CA ASP A 320 -7.11 -39.08 1.25
C ASP A 320 -6.10 -39.95 2.03
N SER A 321 -4.87 -40.09 1.52
CA SER A 321 -3.80 -40.80 2.22
C SER A 321 -3.26 -40.00 3.41
N ILE A 322 -3.09 -38.69 3.24
CA ILE A 322 -2.64 -37.77 4.30
C ILE A 322 -3.67 -37.65 5.42
N VAL A 323 -4.95 -37.51 5.07
CA VAL A 323 -6.05 -37.34 6.04
C VAL A 323 -6.17 -38.55 6.97
N LYS A 324 -5.93 -39.77 6.47
CA LYS A 324 -5.92 -41.00 7.29
C LYS A 324 -4.86 -41.01 8.39
N LEU A 325 -3.83 -40.17 8.28
CA LEU A 325 -2.78 -40.04 9.30
C LEU A 325 -3.20 -39.13 10.46
N THR A 326 -4.38 -38.51 10.39
CA THR A 326 -4.90 -37.61 11.43
C THR A 326 -5.79 -38.35 12.41
N ASP A 327 -5.75 -37.94 13.69
CA ASP A 327 -6.56 -38.58 14.75
C ASP A 327 -8.08 -38.36 14.54
N ASN A 328 -8.46 -37.29 13.84
CA ASN A 328 -9.83 -36.97 13.43
C ASN A 328 -9.88 -36.66 11.92
N PRO A 329 -10.01 -37.68 11.06
CA PRO A 329 -9.92 -37.52 9.61
C PRO A 329 -11.07 -36.68 9.04
N VAL A 330 -10.70 -35.63 8.31
CA VAL A 330 -11.62 -34.78 7.56
C VAL A 330 -11.82 -35.34 6.16
N THR A 331 -13.00 -35.88 5.87
CA THR A 331 -13.29 -36.44 4.54
C THR A 331 -13.65 -35.35 3.53
N PHE A 332 -12.92 -35.32 2.42
CA PHE A 332 -13.24 -34.50 1.24
C PHE A 332 -13.98 -35.34 0.21
N LEU A 333 -15.20 -34.93 -0.13
CA LEU A 333 -16.00 -35.53 -1.19
C LEU A 333 -15.55 -35.00 -2.57
N ASN A 334 -15.92 -35.70 -3.65
CA ASN A 334 -15.68 -35.18 -5.01
C ASN A 334 -16.30 -33.79 -5.20
N ASN A 335 -17.52 -33.60 -4.72
CA ASN A 335 -18.20 -32.30 -4.79
C ASN A 335 -17.44 -31.22 -4.01
N ASP A 336 -16.74 -31.55 -2.92
CA ASP A 336 -15.95 -30.57 -2.17
C ASP A 336 -14.77 -30.06 -3.02
N PHE A 337 -14.12 -30.95 -3.78
CA PHE A 337 -13.04 -30.58 -4.71
C PHE A 337 -13.56 -29.72 -5.87
N MET A 338 -14.70 -30.08 -6.47
CA MET A 338 -15.30 -29.26 -7.53
C MET A 338 -15.69 -27.87 -7.04
N VAL A 339 -16.24 -27.78 -5.82
CA VAL A 339 -16.52 -26.50 -5.16
C VAL A 339 -15.23 -25.71 -4.92
N LEU A 340 -14.17 -26.35 -4.44
CA LEU A 340 -12.88 -25.68 -4.21
C LEU A 340 -12.25 -25.15 -5.50
N GLU A 341 -12.29 -25.94 -6.58
CA GLU A 341 -11.80 -25.51 -7.90
C GLU A 341 -12.54 -24.26 -8.37
N GLU A 342 -13.87 -24.29 -8.35
CA GLU A 342 -14.69 -23.12 -8.72
C GLU A 342 -14.43 -21.90 -7.81
N VAL A 343 -14.30 -22.09 -6.49
CA VAL A 343 -14.00 -20.98 -5.56
C VAL A 343 -12.62 -20.38 -5.84
N VAL A 344 -11.61 -21.20 -6.13
CA VAL A 344 -10.27 -20.71 -6.46
C VAL A 344 -10.29 -19.94 -7.77
N ASP A 345 -11.00 -20.43 -8.79
CA ASP A 345 -11.13 -19.72 -10.07
C ASP A 345 -11.87 -18.38 -9.93
N ILE A 346 -12.91 -18.32 -9.10
CA ILE A 346 -13.66 -17.08 -8.79
C ILE A 346 -12.78 -16.06 -8.06
N LEU A 347 -11.95 -16.51 -7.10
CA LEU A 347 -11.20 -15.62 -6.21
C LEU A 347 -9.79 -15.28 -6.73
N GLU A 348 -9.29 -15.96 -7.76
CA GLU A 348 -7.93 -15.72 -8.30
C GLU A 348 -7.70 -14.26 -8.74
N PRO A 349 -8.60 -13.62 -9.52
CA PRO A 349 -8.39 -12.22 -9.89
C PRO A 349 -8.40 -11.27 -8.69
N PHE A 350 -9.24 -11.56 -7.68
CA PHE A 350 -9.29 -10.78 -6.44
C PHE A 350 -7.97 -10.87 -5.67
N TYR A 351 -7.32 -12.05 -5.70
CA TYR A 351 -6.06 -12.30 -5.02
C TYR A 351 -4.94 -11.51 -5.70
N ASP A 352 -4.84 -11.62 -7.02
CA ASP A 352 -3.85 -10.91 -7.81
C ASP A 352 -3.97 -9.39 -7.66
N ILE A 353 -5.20 -8.86 -7.74
CA ILE A 353 -5.50 -7.44 -7.52
C ILE A 353 -5.11 -7.01 -6.11
N SER A 354 -5.46 -7.79 -5.09
CA SER A 354 -5.15 -7.46 -3.70
C SER A 354 -3.64 -7.38 -3.46
N ILE A 355 -2.86 -8.28 -4.04
CA ILE A 355 -1.40 -8.25 -3.96
C ILE A 355 -0.84 -7.02 -4.70
N LYS A 356 -1.32 -6.77 -5.92
CA LYS A 356 -0.88 -5.66 -6.76
C LYS A 356 -1.10 -4.30 -6.08
N CYS A 357 -2.29 -4.07 -5.51
CA CYS A 357 -2.65 -2.82 -4.84
C CYS A 357 -1.96 -2.60 -3.50
N GLN A 358 -1.29 -3.61 -2.94
CA GLN A 358 -0.50 -3.52 -1.71
C GLN A 358 1.00 -3.25 -1.96
N SER A 359 1.42 -3.18 -3.23
CA SER A 359 2.78 -2.84 -3.61
C SER A 359 3.12 -1.38 -3.26
N ASP A 360 4.39 -1.12 -2.97
CA ASP A 360 4.95 0.22 -2.74
C ASP A 360 5.96 0.65 -3.80
N THR A 361 6.18 -0.21 -4.80
CA THR A 361 7.14 0.02 -5.89
C THR A 361 6.48 0.54 -7.16
N ILE A 362 5.15 0.58 -7.18
CA ILE A 362 4.35 1.02 -8.33
C ILE A 362 3.28 2.00 -7.85
N VAL A 363 2.72 2.75 -8.80
CA VAL A 363 1.52 3.56 -8.55
C VAL A 363 0.33 2.62 -8.41
N THR A 364 -0.33 2.64 -7.26
CA THR A 364 -1.41 1.70 -6.96
C THR A 364 -2.79 2.32 -7.13
N VAL A 365 -2.94 3.64 -6.94
CA VAL A 365 -4.24 4.32 -7.08
C VAL A 365 -4.81 4.23 -8.50
N SER A 366 -3.97 4.22 -9.53
CA SER A 366 -4.38 4.06 -10.94
C SER A 366 -4.96 2.67 -11.25
N ILE A 367 -4.75 1.69 -10.36
CA ILE A 367 -5.21 0.31 -10.53
C ILE A 367 -6.64 0.14 -10.02
N VAL A 368 -7.15 1.06 -9.19
CA VAL A 368 -8.44 0.92 -8.48
C VAL A 368 -9.62 0.75 -9.44
N VAL A 369 -9.79 1.65 -10.42
CA VAL A 369 -10.93 1.57 -11.35
C VAL A 369 -10.81 0.34 -12.27
N PRO A 370 -9.66 0.08 -12.94
CA PRO A 370 -9.49 -1.12 -13.75
C PRO A 370 -9.69 -2.41 -12.95
N ALA A 371 -9.29 -2.44 -11.68
CA ALA A 371 -9.47 -3.60 -10.81
C ALA A 371 -10.95 -3.90 -10.56
N ILE A 372 -11.76 -2.89 -10.24
CA ILE A 372 -13.21 -3.08 -10.03
C ILE A 372 -13.88 -3.54 -11.31
N VAL A 373 -13.57 -2.89 -12.45
CA VAL A 373 -14.08 -3.31 -13.76
C VAL A 373 -13.69 -4.75 -14.07
N HIS A 374 -12.45 -5.14 -13.78
CA HIS A 374 -11.98 -6.51 -13.99
C HIS A 374 -12.69 -7.52 -13.09
N CYS A 375 -12.89 -7.20 -11.80
CA CYS A 375 -13.66 -8.05 -10.89
C CYS A 375 -15.09 -8.26 -11.39
N ILE A 376 -15.80 -7.19 -11.76
CA ILE A 376 -17.20 -7.27 -12.24
C ILE A 376 -17.28 -8.11 -13.52
N THR A 377 -16.44 -7.80 -14.51
CA THR A 377 -16.42 -8.52 -15.79
C THR A 377 -16.07 -10.00 -15.61
N HIS A 378 -15.07 -10.31 -14.77
CA HIS A 378 -14.73 -11.68 -14.43
C HIS A 378 -15.91 -12.42 -13.78
N LEU A 379 -16.57 -11.82 -12.80
CA LEU A 379 -17.74 -12.42 -12.14
C LEU A 379 -18.87 -12.72 -13.14
N LEU A 380 -19.15 -11.79 -14.07
CA LEU A 380 -20.16 -11.98 -15.13
C LEU A 380 -19.79 -13.10 -16.12
N GLU A 381 -18.52 -13.24 -16.46
CA GLU A 381 -18.05 -14.27 -17.38
C GLU A 381 -17.98 -15.65 -16.73
N ILE A 382 -17.43 -15.74 -15.51
CA ILE A 382 -17.28 -17.02 -14.81
C ILE A 382 -18.64 -17.59 -14.42
N ARG A 383 -19.62 -16.74 -14.08
CA ARG A 383 -21.00 -17.17 -13.76
C ARG A 383 -21.60 -18.09 -14.83
N LYS A 384 -21.25 -17.89 -16.10
CA LYS A 384 -21.77 -18.70 -17.24
C LYS A 384 -21.20 -20.12 -17.29
N LYS A 385 -20.12 -20.39 -16.55
CA LYS A 385 -19.39 -21.66 -16.56
C LYS A 385 -19.55 -22.47 -15.26
N LEU A 386 -20.03 -21.83 -14.19
CA LEU A 386 -20.12 -22.44 -12.86
C LEU A 386 -21.31 -23.40 -12.77
N SER A 387 -21.09 -24.50 -12.05
CA SER A 387 -22.11 -25.49 -11.72
C SER A 387 -22.53 -25.41 -10.25
N PHE A 388 -21.62 -25.03 -9.34
CA PHE A 388 -21.87 -25.09 -7.89
C PHE A 388 -21.88 -23.69 -7.24
N CYS A 389 -20.97 -22.80 -7.65
CA CYS A 389 -20.65 -21.56 -6.93
C CYS A 389 -21.30 -20.30 -7.51
N THR A 390 -22.42 -20.43 -8.22
CA THR A 390 -23.18 -19.28 -8.76
C THR A 390 -23.64 -18.33 -7.65
N LYS A 391 -24.05 -18.87 -6.49
CA LYS A 391 -24.47 -18.03 -5.36
C LYS A 391 -23.33 -17.18 -4.79
N LEU A 392 -22.10 -17.71 -4.78
CA LEU A 392 -20.93 -16.93 -4.35
C LEU A 392 -20.72 -15.72 -5.26
N VAL A 393 -20.82 -15.91 -6.58
CA VAL A 393 -20.70 -14.82 -7.55
C VAL A 393 -21.75 -13.74 -7.31
N GLU A 394 -23.00 -14.11 -7.08
CA GLU A 394 -24.08 -13.15 -6.76
C GLU A 394 -23.76 -12.34 -5.49
N GLN A 395 -23.32 -13.01 -4.42
CA GLN A 395 -23.00 -12.34 -3.16
C GLN A 395 -21.77 -11.44 -3.26
N LEU A 396 -20.76 -11.84 -4.05
CA LEU A 396 -19.61 -10.99 -4.35
C LEU A 396 -20.03 -9.76 -5.15
N HIS A 397 -20.89 -9.91 -6.16
CA HIS A 397 -21.41 -8.78 -6.95
C HIS A 397 -22.15 -7.77 -6.06
N VAL A 398 -23.09 -8.24 -5.23
CA VAL A 398 -23.83 -7.40 -4.28
C VAL A 398 -22.88 -6.65 -3.34
N SER A 399 -21.84 -7.32 -2.82
CA SER A 399 -20.90 -6.67 -1.91
C SER A 399 -19.98 -5.66 -2.63
N ILE A 400 -19.60 -5.92 -3.89
CA ILE A 400 -18.86 -4.97 -4.72
C ILE A 400 -19.71 -3.74 -5.01
N ASP A 401 -20.96 -3.93 -5.45
CA ASP A 401 -21.92 -2.84 -5.73
C ASP A 401 -22.08 -1.93 -4.51
N LYS A 402 -22.28 -2.53 -3.33
CA LYS A 402 -22.43 -1.79 -2.07
C LYS A 402 -21.17 -1.03 -1.67
N ARG A 403 -19.99 -1.66 -1.77
CA ARG A 403 -18.75 -1.13 -1.19
C ARG A 403 -17.96 -0.21 -2.14
N PHE A 404 -18.28 -0.26 -3.43
CA PHE A 404 -17.68 0.57 -4.47
C PHE A 404 -18.74 1.33 -5.28
N SER A 405 -19.90 1.61 -4.66
CA SER A 405 -21.06 2.23 -5.32
C SER A 405 -20.68 3.53 -6.02
N GLY A 406 -19.83 4.37 -5.42
CA GLY A 406 -19.41 5.62 -6.03
C GLY A 406 -18.66 5.44 -7.35
N ILE A 407 -17.80 4.41 -7.47
CA ILE A 407 -17.15 4.09 -8.75
C ILE A 407 -18.20 3.56 -9.75
N ILE A 408 -19.07 2.67 -9.30
CA ILE A 408 -20.04 1.97 -10.16
C ILE A 408 -21.12 2.92 -10.69
N HIS A 409 -21.66 3.78 -9.84
CA HIS A 409 -22.63 4.81 -10.21
C HIS A 409 -22.02 5.82 -11.20
N ARG A 410 -20.76 6.26 -10.98
CA ARG A 410 -20.05 7.11 -11.97
C ARG A 410 -19.84 6.41 -13.31
N LEU A 411 -19.47 5.13 -13.31
CA LEU A 411 -19.34 4.34 -14.55
C LEU A 411 -20.66 4.23 -15.31
N ASN A 412 -21.78 4.17 -14.57
CA ASN A 412 -23.12 4.08 -15.13
C ASN A 412 -23.76 5.44 -15.41
N LEU A 413 -23.04 6.55 -15.21
CA LEU A 413 -23.55 7.93 -15.35
C LEU A 413 -24.80 8.19 -14.49
N ILE A 414 -24.84 7.59 -13.30
CA ILE A 414 -25.88 7.80 -12.29
C ILE A 414 -25.40 8.91 -11.35
N ASN A 415 -26.32 9.76 -10.90
CA ASN A 415 -26.02 10.79 -9.89
C ASN A 415 -25.53 10.14 -8.60
N VAL A 416 -24.43 10.64 -8.07
CA VAL A 416 -23.73 10.02 -6.93
C VAL A 416 -23.82 10.93 -5.72
N GLU A 417 -24.23 10.38 -4.57
CA GLU A 417 -24.28 11.16 -3.34
C GLU A 417 -22.87 11.46 -2.82
N ARG A 418 -22.67 12.61 -2.17
CA ARG A 418 -21.34 13.07 -1.69
C ARG A 418 -20.63 12.03 -0.82
N ASN A 419 -21.37 11.27 0.00
CA ASN A 419 -20.81 10.32 0.97
C ASN A 419 -20.71 8.88 0.48
N GLU A 420 -20.97 8.62 -0.81
CA GLU A 420 -20.90 7.27 -1.33
C GLU A 420 -19.47 6.67 -1.26
N PRO A 421 -19.34 5.38 -0.93
CA PRO A 421 -18.05 4.69 -0.92
C PRO A 421 -17.30 4.83 -2.25
N PHE A 422 -16.02 5.22 -2.18
CA PHE A 422 -15.13 5.37 -3.34
C PHE A 422 -15.62 6.37 -4.40
N ASN A 423 -16.38 7.39 -4.00
CA ASN A 423 -16.89 8.43 -4.91
C ASN A 423 -15.85 9.50 -5.34
N ASP A 424 -14.61 9.46 -4.83
CA ASP A 424 -13.61 10.47 -5.17
C ASP A 424 -13.21 10.37 -6.67
N PRO A 425 -13.36 11.46 -7.47
CA PRO A 425 -13.03 11.45 -8.89
C PRO A 425 -11.55 11.16 -9.18
N LEU A 426 -10.65 11.31 -8.19
CA LEU A 426 -9.24 11.02 -8.35
C LEU A 426 -8.96 9.61 -8.84
N TYR A 427 -9.81 8.62 -8.53
CA TYR A 427 -9.60 7.24 -8.99
C TYR A 427 -9.67 7.15 -10.52
N PHE A 428 -10.56 7.93 -11.14
CA PHE A 428 -10.69 8.01 -12.59
C PHE A 428 -9.54 8.81 -13.20
N MET A 429 -9.22 9.97 -12.62
CA MET A 429 -8.07 10.78 -13.09
C MET A 429 -6.77 9.98 -13.02
N ALA A 430 -6.52 9.28 -11.92
CA ALA A 430 -5.35 8.42 -11.75
C ALA A 430 -5.26 7.33 -12.82
N THR A 431 -6.40 6.72 -13.15
CA THR A 431 -6.46 5.66 -14.16
C THR A 431 -6.15 6.19 -15.55
N ILE A 432 -6.68 7.36 -15.92
CA ILE A 432 -6.44 7.96 -17.25
C ILE A 432 -5.00 8.46 -17.40
N LEU A 433 -4.46 9.09 -16.35
CA LEU A 433 -3.09 9.60 -16.31
C LEU A 433 -2.02 8.49 -16.26
N ASP A 434 -2.43 7.23 -16.10
CA ASP A 434 -1.51 6.10 -16.18
C ASP A 434 -1.29 5.71 -17.66
N PRO A 435 -0.06 5.83 -18.19
CA PRO A 435 0.25 5.49 -19.58
C PRO A 435 -0.02 4.02 -19.89
N SER A 436 0.01 3.15 -18.88
CA SER A 436 -0.33 1.73 -19.04
C SER A 436 -1.83 1.50 -19.23
N PHE A 437 -2.71 2.44 -18.87
CA PHE A 437 -4.16 2.25 -18.95
C PHE A 437 -4.86 3.19 -19.92
N LYS A 438 -4.64 4.51 -19.83
CA LYS A 438 -5.41 5.54 -20.57
C LYS A 438 -6.91 5.17 -20.60
N PHE A 439 -7.55 5.16 -21.77
CA PHE A 439 -8.94 4.70 -21.94
C PHE A 439 -9.09 3.22 -22.34
N TYR A 440 -8.01 2.42 -22.36
CA TYR A 440 -8.07 1.03 -22.87
C TYR A 440 -8.90 0.08 -22.00
N TRP A 441 -9.08 0.38 -20.72
CA TRP A 441 -9.89 -0.39 -19.77
C TRP A 441 -11.40 -0.26 -20.05
N LEU A 442 -11.86 0.84 -20.67
CA LEU A 442 -13.27 1.02 -21.05
C LEU A 442 -13.77 -0.05 -22.03
N ARG A 443 -12.86 -0.64 -22.82
CA ARG A 443 -13.18 -1.74 -23.75
C ARG A 443 -13.77 -2.96 -23.03
N ASP A 444 -13.51 -3.13 -21.73
CA ASP A 444 -14.03 -4.26 -20.96
C ASP A 444 -15.49 -4.08 -20.55
N LEU A 445 -15.97 -2.84 -20.48
CA LEU A 445 -17.33 -2.53 -20.02
C LEU A 445 -18.40 -2.70 -21.10
N ASN A 446 -18.01 -2.78 -22.39
CA ASN A 446 -18.94 -2.85 -23.53
C ASN A 446 -20.07 -1.82 -23.45
N LEU A 447 -19.76 -0.59 -23.02
CA LEU A 447 -20.74 0.49 -22.90
C LEU A 447 -21.28 0.91 -24.28
N PRO A 448 -22.52 1.42 -24.36
CA PRO A 448 -22.99 2.12 -25.55
C PRO A 448 -22.04 3.28 -25.90
N ILE A 449 -21.76 3.47 -27.20
CA ILE A 449 -20.79 4.46 -27.70
C ILE A 449 -21.06 5.87 -27.14
N ASN A 450 -22.33 6.26 -27.05
CA ASN A 450 -22.72 7.56 -26.51
C ASN A 450 -22.33 7.71 -25.03
N ASN A 451 -22.53 6.67 -24.21
CA ASN A 451 -22.17 6.68 -22.80
C ASN A 451 -20.65 6.66 -22.62
N GLU A 452 -19.93 5.90 -23.44
CA GLU A 452 -18.47 5.88 -23.45
C GLU A 452 -17.89 7.27 -23.75
N ASN A 453 -18.44 7.96 -24.76
CA ASN A 453 -17.99 9.31 -25.12
C ASN A 453 -18.31 10.34 -24.03
N ARG A 454 -19.50 10.28 -23.42
CA ARG A 454 -19.85 11.13 -22.27
C ARG A 454 -18.90 10.92 -21.10
N LEU A 455 -18.61 9.67 -20.75
CA LEU A 455 -17.69 9.34 -19.66
C LEU A 455 -16.28 9.87 -19.93
N LYS A 456 -15.76 9.70 -21.15
CA LYS A 456 -14.46 10.25 -21.56
C LYS A 456 -14.42 11.77 -21.40
N GLN A 457 -15.44 12.46 -21.90
CA GLN A 457 -15.54 13.92 -21.81
C GLN A 457 -15.58 14.39 -20.35
N ASN A 458 -16.39 13.75 -19.50
CA ASN A 458 -16.48 14.08 -18.08
C ASN A 458 -15.13 13.91 -17.37
N ILE A 459 -14.40 12.82 -17.64
CA ILE A 459 -13.09 12.59 -17.01
C ILE A 459 -12.05 13.60 -17.50
N ILE A 460 -12.05 13.93 -18.80
CA ILE A 460 -11.15 14.96 -19.34
C ILE A 460 -11.45 16.31 -18.69
N GLN A 461 -12.72 16.67 -18.56
CA GLN A 461 -13.13 17.92 -17.92
C GLN A 461 -12.63 18.00 -16.47
N LEU A 462 -12.74 16.91 -15.70
CA LEU A 462 -12.21 16.85 -14.33
C LEU A 462 -10.70 17.13 -14.26
N ILE A 463 -9.92 16.59 -15.20
CA ILE A 463 -8.47 16.82 -15.26
C ILE A 463 -8.19 18.29 -15.61
N VAL A 464 -8.93 18.85 -16.57
CA VAL A 464 -8.78 20.26 -16.98
C VAL A 464 -9.14 21.21 -15.82
N ASP A 465 -10.20 20.93 -15.09
CA ASP A 465 -10.65 21.74 -13.95
C ASP A 465 -9.61 21.72 -12.83
N GLU A 466 -9.04 20.55 -12.51
CA GLU A 466 -7.97 20.42 -11.51
C GLU A 466 -6.69 21.17 -11.89
N ILE A 467 -6.28 21.11 -13.17
CA ILE A 467 -5.13 21.89 -13.66
C ILE A 467 -5.44 23.39 -13.59
N SER A 468 -6.67 23.76 -13.92
CA SER A 468 -7.11 25.17 -13.92
C SER A 468 -7.12 25.74 -12.50
N GLN A 469 -7.59 24.98 -11.50
CA GLN A 469 -7.56 25.38 -10.10
C GLN A 469 -6.12 25.64 -9.61
N ASP A 470 -5.17 24.76 -9.96
CA ASP A 470 -3.75 24.95 -9.64
C ASP A 470 -3.13 26.22 -10.29
N SER A 471 -3.70 26.68 -11.41
CA SER A 471 -3.24 27.88 -12.14
C SER A 471 -3.81 29.21 -11.63
N THR A 472 -4.75 29.19 -10.65
CA THR A 472 -5.36 30.42 -10.09
C THR A 472 -4.50 31.14 -9.03
N LEU A 473 -3.27 30.70 -8.79
CA LEU A 473 -2.17 31.58 -8.35
C LEU A 473 -1.59 32.31 -9.59
N PRO A 474 -1.49 33.65 -9.60
CA PRO A 474 -1.86 34.46 -10.76
C PRO A 474 -0.86 34.43 -11.95
N SER A 475 -1.34 34.14 -13.16
CA SER A 475 -1.05 34.90 -14.42
C SER A 475 -1.96 34.46 -15.60
N PRO A 476 -2.11 35.26 -16.69
CA PRO A 476 -3.40 35.47 -17.36
C PRO A 476 -3.70 34.62 -18.62
N LYS A 477 -5.00 34.35 -18.73
CA LYS A 477 -5.87 33.71 -19.73
C LYS A 477 -5.48 33.78 -21.22
N ALA A 478 -5.71 32.68 -21.93
CA ALA A 478 -6.10 32.66 -23.35
C ALA A 478 -7.17 31.58 -23.61
N THR A 479 -8.07 31.91 -24.54
CA THR A 479 -9.43 31.41 -24.77
C THR A 479 -9.51 30.12 -25.60
N SER A 480 -10.43 29.21 -25.25
CA SER A 480 -10.64 27.90 -25.91
C SER A 480 -11.50 27.98 -27.18
N LYS A 481 -11.32 26.99 -28.08
CA LYS A 481 -12.32 26.57 -29.06
C LYS A 481 -12.33 25.04 -29.15
N ALA A 482 -13.52 24.45 -29.00
CA ALA A 482 -13.77 23.00 -29.02
C ALA A 482 -13.76 22.42 -30.44
N VAL A 483 -13.24 21.18 -30.60
CA VAL A 483 -13.46 20.34 -31.79
C VAL A 483 -13.66 18.88 -31.39
N SER A 484 -14.65 18.25 -32.03
CA SER A 484 -15.16 16.88 -31.88
C SER A 484 -14.28 15.82 -32.57
N VAL A 485 -14.11 14.64 -31.95
CA VAL A 485 -13.35 13.48 -32.46
C VAL A 485 -14.25 12.24 -32.66
N LEU A 486 -13.94 11.45 -33.69
CA LEU A 486 -14.57 10.16 -34.04
C LEU A 486 -13.47 9.15 -34.38
N LEU A 487 -13.31 8.05 -33.64
CA LEU A 487 -12.44 6.92 -34.00
C LEU A 487 -12.98 5.56 -33.50
N THR A 488 -12.88 4.57 -34.38
CA THR A 488 -13.43 3.21 -34.35
C THR A 488 -12.46 2.16 -33.79
N THR A 489 -13.01 1.08 -33.22
CA THR A 489 -12.28 0.01 -32.51
C THR A 489 -12.29 -1.34 -33.23
N SER A 490 -11.21 -2.12 -33.08
CA SER A 490 -11.21 -3.57 -33.33
C SER A 490 -10.69 -4.36 -32.10
N LYS A 491 -11.25 -5.57 -31.92
CA LYS A 491 -11.19 -6.44 -30.73
C LYS A 491 -9.97 -7.38 -30.76
N LEU A 492 -9.42 -7.72 -29.57
CA LEU A 492 -8.70 -8.98 -29.28
C LEU A 492 -8.57 -9.21 -27.75
N LYS A 493 -8.51 -10.49 -27.35
CA LYS A 493 -8.68 -11.05 -25.98
C LYS A 493 -7.52 -10.72 -25.01
N LYS A 494 -7.83 -10.57 -23.71
CA LYS A 494 -6.93 -10.02 -22.66
C LYS A 494 -6.37 -11.07 -21.68
N LYS A 495 -5.12 -10.85 -21.24
CA LYS A 495 -4.54 -11.34 -19.97
C LYS A 495 -4.40 -10.15 -19.01
N LEU A 496 -4.42 -10.42 -17.71
CA LEU A 496 -4.39 -9.42 -16.63
C LEU A 496 -3.18 -8.45 -16.75
N PHE A 497 -3.46 -7.16 -16.92
CA PHE A 497 -2.48 -6.05 -16.95
C PHE A 497 -1.36 -6.12 -18.00
N VAL A 498 -1.50 -6.92 -19.06
CA VAL A 498 -0.52 -6.96 -20.17
C VAL A 498 -1.19 -6.49 -21.45
N TYR A 499 -0.66 -5.42 -22.01
CA TYR A 499 -0.98 -4.96 -23.34
C TYR A 499 0.32 -4.63 -24.04
N ASN A 500 0.51 -5.16 -25.25
CA ASN A 500 1.80 -5.21 -25.93
C ASN A 500 2.51 -3.84 -25.98
N GLU A 501 3.78 -3.85 -25.58
CA GLU A 501 4.74 -2.76 -25.73
C GLU A 501 5.05 -2.58 -27.22
N TYR A 502 4.84 -1.37 -27.74
CA TYR A 502 5.44 -0.91 -28.99
C TYR A 502 6.31 0.30 -28.65
N ASP A 503 7.62 0.14 -28.81
CA ASP A 503 8.62 1.20 -28.70
C ASP A 503 8.57 2.07 -29.97
N GLU A 504 7.84 3.17 -29.92
CA GLU A 504 8.08 4.31 -30.81
C GLU A 504 8.34 5.56 -29.96
N LYS A 505 9.36 6.33 -30.33
CA LYS A 505 9.83 7.50 -29.57
C LYS A 505 8.83 8.66 -29.71
N SER A 506 8.46 9.28 -28.60
CA SER A 506 7.52 10.41 -28.55
C SER A 506 8.08 11.69 -29.18
N ASN A 507 7.25 12.35 -29.99
CA ASN A 507 7.49 13.68 -30.56
C ASN A 507 6.61 14.73 -29.85
N ASP A 508 6.93 15.08 -28.60
CA ASP A 508 6.19 16.13 -27.88
C ASP A 508 6.81 17.52 -28.13
N THR A 509 6.03 18.36 -28.79
CA THR A 509 6.23 19.83 -28.90
C THR A 509 5.82 20.48 -27.57
N MET A 510 6.43 21.62 -27.20
CA MET A 510 5.98 22.35 -25.99
C MET A 510 4.58 22.90 -26.22
N VAL A 511 3.60 22.32 -25.54
CA VAL A 511 2.20 22.76 -25.54
C VAL A 511 1.92 23.43 -24.19
N SER A 512 1.43 24.67 -24.20
CA SER A 512 1.19 25.47 -22.98
C SER A 512 -0.28 25.47 -22.54
N ASP A 513 -1.18 24.86 -23.30
CA ASP A 513 -2.62 24.79 -23.02
C ASP A 513 -2.96 23.43 -22.37
N PRO A 514 -3.56 23.39 -21.15
CA PRO A 514 -3.93 22.16 -20.46
C PRO A 514 -4.75 21.17 -21.29
N VAL A 515 -5.67 21.67 -22.11
CA VAL A 515 -6.52 20.81 -22.96
C VAL A 515 -5.67 20.15 -24.04
N ALA A 516 -4.80 20.92 -24.69
CA ALA A 516 -3.92 20.40 -25.71
C ALA A 516 -2.81 19.49 -25.15
N GLU A 517 -2.34 19.71 -23.90
CA GLU A 517 -1.45 18.77 -23.20
C GLU A 517 -2.13 17.40 -23.00
N ILE A 518 -3.40 17.38 -22.57
CA ILE A 518 -4.18 16.15 -22.39
C ILE A 518 -4.41 15.44 -23.72
N ASP A 519 -4.79 16.18 -24.76
CA ASP A 519 -5.00 15.62 -26.09
C ASP A 519 -3.71 15.01 -26.66
N SER A 520 -2.55 15.67 -26.48
CA SER A 520 -1.26 15.12 -26.89
C SER A 520 -0.98 13.79 -26.17
N TYR A 521 -1.16 13.77 -24.84
CA TYR A 521 -0.96 12.58 -24.02
C TYR A 521 -1.89 11.42 -24.40
N LEU A 522 -3.17 11.70 -24.64
CA LEU A 522 -4.16 10.67 -24.98
C LEU A 522 -3.98 10.10 -26.39
N ASN A 523 -3.50 10.91 -27.32
CA ASN A 523 -3.21 10.50 -28.70
C ASN A 523 -1.89 9.75 -28.84
N ASP A 524 -0.98 9.89 -27.89
CA ASP A 524 0.27 9.13 -27.85
C ASP A 524 -0.02 7.61 -27.70
N PRO A 525 0.39 6.75 -28.62
CA PRO A 525 0.15 5.31 -28.53
C PRO A 525 1.05 4.60 -27.50
N ILE A 526 2.08 5.26 -26.96
CA ILE A 526 3.06 4.66 -26.06
C ILE A 526 2.40 4.20 -24.76
N ARG A 527 2.76 2.98 -24.35
CA ARG A 527 2.30 2.33 -23.13
C ARG A 527 3.49 1.76 -22.38
N THR A 528 3.90 2.49 -21.37
CA THR A 528 5.06 2.14 -20.55
C THR A 528 4.71 2.31 -19.08
N ARG A 529 5.66 1.99 -18.20
CA ARG A 529 5.52 2.29 -16.78
C ARG A 529 5.49 3.80 -16.58
N PHE A 530 4.76 4.22 -15.55
CA PHE A 530 4.58 5.65 -15.28
C PHE A 530 5.91 6.41 -15.14
N SER A 531 6.92 5.80 -14.50
CA SER A 531 8.24 6.40 -14.30
C SER A 531 8.92 6.70 -15.62
N ASP A 532 8.81 5.78 -16.58
CA ASP A 532 9.54 5.83 -17.84
C ASP A 532 8.93 6.89 -18.76
N TYR A 533 7.59 6.94 -18.82
CA TYR A 533 6.85 7.95 -19.57
C TYR A 533 7.03 9.36 -18.98
N TRP A 534 6.69 9.54 -17.70
CA TRP A 534 6.61 10.87 -17.12
C TRP A 534 7.98 11.48 -16.82
N SER A 535 9.04 10.68 -16.68
CA SER A 535 10.40 11.21 -16.50
C SER A 535 10.89 11.95 -17.76
N THR A 536 10.49 11.48 -18.95
CA THR A 536 10.89 12.04 -20.25
C THR A 536 9.88 13.02 -20.83
N SER A 537 8.62 12.96 -20.39
CA SER A 537 7.55 13.85 -20.83
C SER A 537 7.84 15.33 -20.55
N ARG A 538 7.46 16.18 -21.51
CA ARG A 538 7.54 17.65 -21.45
C ARG A 538 6.23 18.33 -21.03
N LEU A 539 5.20 17.54 -20.71
CA LEU A 539 3.86 18.01 -20.34
C LEU A 539 3.87 18.54 -18.90
N THR A 540 4.19 19.84 -18.75
CA THR A 540 4.51 20.41 -17.43
C THR A 540 3.31 20.48 -16.49
N SER A 541 2.13 20.79 -17.02
CA SER A 541 0.92 20.96 -16.21
C SER A 541 0.40 19.61 -15.74
N LEU A 542 0.31 18.65 -16.67
CA LEU A 542 -0.07 17.27 -16.33
C LEU A 542 0.92 16.62 -15.39
N LYS A 543 2.23 16.83 -15.57
CA LYS A 543 3.24 16.23 -14.69
C LYS A 543 3.10 16.70 -13.24
N LYS A 544 2.71 17.96 -12.99
CA LYS A 544 2.41 18.44 -11.62
C LYS A 544 1.22 17.69 -11.02
N LEU A 545 0.12 17.59 -11.76
CA LEU A 545 -1.08 16.87 -11.34
C LEU A 545 -0.78 15.38 -11.09
N VAL A 546 -0.02 14.74 -11.97
CA VAL A 546 0.42 13.35 -11.86
C VAL A 546 1.22 13.13 -10.58
N LYS A 547 2.19 14.00 -10.26
CA LYS A 547 2.96 13.88 -9.01
C LYS A 547 2.07 13.94 -7.77
N ARG A 548 1.03 14.79 -7.78
CA ARG A 548 0.05 14.89 -6.69
C ARG A 548 -0.80 13.62 -6.60
N ILE A 549 -1.48 13.24 -7.68
CA ILE A 549 -2.42 12.11 -7.69
C ILE A 549 -1.71 10.78 -7.45
N PHE A 550 -0.58 10.52 -8.11
CA PHE A 550 0.11 9.23 -8.02
C PHE A 550 0.84 9.00 -6.69
N SER A 551 0.94 10.02 -5.85
CA SER A 551 1.39 9.84 -4.48
C SER A 551 0.38 9.02 -3.65
N VAL A 552 -0.92 9.09 -3.98
CA VAL A 552 -2.00 8.40 -3.28
C VAL A 552 -1.81 6.88 -3.39
N GLN A 553 -1.92 6.20 -2.26
CA GLN A 553 -1.86 4.74 -2.19
C GLN A 553 -3.26 4.14 -2.25
N ALA A 554 -3.44 3.03 -2.98
CA ALA A 554 -4.69 2.27 -2.92
C ALA A 554 -4.85 1.54 -1.59
N SER A 555 -3.77 1.30 -0.84
CA SER A 555 -3.77 0.48 0.37
C SER A 555 -2.98 1.10 1.51
N SER A 556 -3.42 0.82 2.75
CA SER A 556 -2.66 1.05 3.99
C SER A 556 -1.54 0.01 4.20
N ALA A 557 -1.32 -0.92 3.27
CA ALA A 557 -0.25 -1.92 3.36
C ALA A 557 1.16 -1.38 3.66
N PRO A 558 1.58 -0.18 3.21
CA PRO A 558 2.87 0.38 3.61
C PRO A 558 3.03 0.51 5.12
N VAL A 559 2.00 0.95 5.84
CA VAL A 559 2.02 1.02 7.31
C VAL A 559 1.83 -0.37 7.95
N GLU A 560 1.04 -1.28 7.35
CA GLU A 560 0.95 -2.66 7.86
C GLU A 560 2.30 -3.42 7.83
N ARG A 561 3.17 -3.10 6.86
CA ARG A 561 4.52 -3.67 6.81
C ARG A 561 5.40 -3.15 7.93
N VAL A 562 5.19 -1.93 8.42
CA VAL A 562 5.84 -1.41 9.64
C VAL A 562 5.55 -2.35 10.81
N PHE A 563 4.30 -2.77 10.96
CA PHE A 563 3.86 -3.65 12.04
C PHE A 563 4.41 -5.07 11.92
N SER A 564 4.59 -5.54 10.68
CA SER A 564 5.26 -6.83 10.43
C SER A 564 6.71 -6.79 10.90
N HIS A 565 7.45 -5.72 10.60
CA HIS A 565 8.81 -5.51 11.13
C HIS A 565 8.82 -5.34 12.65
N ALA A 566 7.86 -4.57 13.19
CA ALA A 566 7.69 -4.37 14.62
C ALA A 566 7.48 -5.71 15.37
N GLY A 567 6.65 -6.60 14.81
CA GLY A 567 6.44 -7.96 15.32
C GLY A 567 7.70 -8.83 15.28
N LEU A 568 8.53 -8.72 14.23
CA LEU A 568 9.82 -9.43 14.14
C LEU A 568 10.86 -8.86 15.14
N ILE A 569 10.85 -7.55 15.37
CA ILE A 569 11.72 -6.89 16.34
C ILE A 569 11.32 -7.28 17.76
N LEU A 570 10.02 -7.35 18.06
CA LEU A 570 9.45 -7.90 19.31
C LEU A 570 9.48 -9.44 19.34
N SER A 571 10.68 -10.00 19.18
CA SER A 571 10.91 -11.45 19.30
C SER A 571 11.23 -11.86 20.74
N SER A 572 11.09 -13.15 21.03
CA SER A 572 11.50 -13.75 22.31
C SER A 572 12.97 -13.54 22.64
N ARG A 573 13.82 -13.27 21.64
CA ARG A 573 15.25 -12.97 21.82
C ARG A 573 15.52 -11.50 22.17
N ARG A 574 14.49 -10.63 22.13
CA ARG A 574 14.57 -9.16 22.34
C ARG A 574 13.56 -8.67 23.39
N THR A 575 13.41 -9.41 24.49
CA THR A 575 12.33 -9.23 25.49
C THR A 575 12.51 -8.08 26.47
N ASN A 576 13.70 -7.46 26.54
CA ASN A 576 13.99 -6.36 27.46
C ASN A 576 14.48 -5.11 26.71
N MET A 577 13.53 -4.41 26.08
CA MET A 577 13.76 -3.22 25.26
C MET A 577 12.90 -2.07 25.79
N SER A 578 13.48 -0.88 25.92
CA SER A 578 12.72 0.33 26.22
C SER A 578 11.82 0.68 25.04
N GLU A 579 10.73 1.41 25.33
CA GLU A 579 9.81 1.87 24.30
C GLU A 579 10.52 2.71 23.22
N GLN A 580 11.41 3.62 23.62
CA GLN A 580 12.17 4.45 22.69
C GLN A 580 13.09 3.62 21.79
N LEU A 581 13.85 2.67 22.35
CA LEU A 581 14.73 1.82 21.56
C LEU A 581 13.94 0.96 20.56
N PHE A 582 12.74 0.52 20.95
CA PHE A 582 11.85 -0.21 20.06
C PHE A 582 11.39 0.67 18.89
N LYS A 583 10.93 1.89 19.16
CA LYS A 583 10.55 2.87 18.13
C LYS A 583 11.71 3.12 17.16
N ASP A 584 12.90 3.41 17.68
CA ASP A 584 14.08 3.70 16.87
C ASP A 584 14.46 2.53 15.96
N LEU A 585 14.45 1.29 16.47
CA LEU A 585 14.77 0.12 15.65
C LEU A 585 13.74 -0.14 14.56
N VAL A 586 12.44 0.05 14.84
CA VAL A 586 11.38 -0.07 13.83
C VAL A 586 11.55 1.01 12.77
N PHE A 587 11.73 2.27 13.20
CA PHE A 587 11.93 3.41 12.32
C PHE A 587 13.14 3.20 11.39
N LEU A 588 14.29 2.83 11.94
CA LEU A 588 15.51 2.57 11.17
C LEU A 588 15.38 1.36 10.25
N LYS A 589 14.65 0.31 10.67
CA LYS A 589 14.43 -0.88 9.86
C LYS A 589 13.59 -0.58 8.63
N VAL A 590 12.51 0.19 8.80
CA VAL A 590 11.61 0.56 7.70
C VAL A 590 12.31 1.54 6.76
N ASN A 591 13.01 2.53 7.30
CA ASN A 591 13.73 3.54 6.53
C ASN A 591 15.19 3.14 6.21
N GLN A 592 15.49 1.83 6.15
CA GLN A 592 16.86 1.32 5.98
C GLN A 592 17.54 1.70 4.64
N SER A 593 16.76 2.17 3.66
CA SER A 593 17.27 2.74 2.40
C SER A 593 17.97 4.09 2.60
N LEU A 594 17.67 4.78 3.70
CA LEU A 594 18.24 6.06 4.08
C LEU A 594 19.42 5.93 5.05
N LEU A 595 19.94 4.72 5.31
CA LEU A 595 21.05 4.49 6.24
C LEU A 595 22.42 4.65 5.59
#